data_AF-A0AA51MVT8-F1
#
_entry.id   AF-A0AA51MVT8-F1
#
_cell.length_a   1.000
_cell.length_b   1.000
_cell.length_c   1.000
_cell.angle_alpha   90.00
_cell.angle_beta   90.00
_cell.angle_gamma   90.00
#
_symmetry.space_group_name_H-M   'P 1'
#
loop_
_entity.id
_entity.type
_entity.pdbx_description
1 polymer ?
#
loop_
_entity_poly.entity_id
_entity_poly.type
_entity_poly.pdbx_seq_one_letter_code
_entity_poly.pdbx_strand_id
1 'polypeptide(L)'
;MVGFNKLFNTEYNSLNDLDKSMINQLSEVYETYDNNSRDIWMEGYNFNNIPFILTPVSKDRGTLHAYSYVVGVDKLENSIFSKEMNLPSIYRVSFLSPSLIKAWTPAKFIFSDIGTQHVTFFKYNPLNTTALNTEKSFKYFLMHEVFHEYRQVPLWKNVNDLTSSIFIEERNKEQYQLLLLEFAIMDKANEINNRDELINILSDFVTAREYHYNKFQYMKQEKLVETLEGYAQYIEYNYSNLVGDLVKPPFTVDGEVVGFKDVFAKETLENFVKENSLNQFMDKNLYYYVGSLEGVLLDKLDINWKDRVENNELIYDIMKDEIYKRADGKINSIEEIKDKYGYDNFEDEAKIIIDNLD
;
A
#
# COMPACT_ATOMS: atom_id res chain seq x y z
N MET A 1 -35.79 -12.40 -15.66
CA MET A 1 -34.57 -12.20 -14.83
C MET A 1 -33.86 -10.88 -15.16
N VAL A 2 -33.54 -10.57 -16.44
CA VAL A 2 -33.02 -9.24 -16.86
C VAL A 2 -33.91 -8.08 -16.41
N GLY A 3 -35.24 -8.24 -16.48
CA GLY A 3 -36.19 -7.23 -16.02
C GLY A 3 -36.21 -6.98 -14.50
N PHE A 4 -35.82 -7.94 -13.66
CA PHE A 4 -35.81 -7.75 -12.20
C PHE A 4 -34.67 -6.82 -11.75
N ASN A 5 -33.50 -6.87 -12.40
CA ASN A 5 -32.39 -5.96 -12.10
C ASN A 5 -32.67 -4.50 -12.48
N LYS A 6 -33.58 -4.27 -13.44
CA LYS A 6 -34.05 -2.92 -13.82
C LYS A 6 -35.13 -2.35 -12.90
N LEU A 7 -35.68 -3.15 -11.99
CA LEU A 7 -36.86 -2.78 -11.19
C LEU A 7 -36.61 -2.86 -9.68
N PHE A 8 -35.61 -3.61 -9.22
CA PHE A 8 -35.34 -3.84 -7.79
C PHE A 8 -34.03 -3.18 -7.38
N ASN A 9 -34.03 -2.39 -6.30
CA ASN A 9 -32.86 -1.69 -5.75
C ASN A 9 -32.08 -0.86 -6.79
N THR A 10 -32.79 0.02 -7.50
CA THR A 10 -32.20 0.87 -8.58
C THR A 10 -31.99 2.32 -8.15
N GLU A 11 -32.39 2.67 -6.93
CA GLU A 11 -32.15 3.97 -6.32
C GLU A 11 -31.26 3.81 -5.08
N TYR A 12 -30.42 4.80 -4.79
CA TYR A 12 -29.49 4.75 -3.65
C TYR A 12 -30.17 4.36 -2.32
N ASN A 13 -31.31 4.97 -2.01
CA ASN A 13 -32.03 4.74 -0.75
C ASN A 13 -32.53 3.29 -0.61
N SER A 14 -32.77 2.60 -1.73
CA SER A 14 -33.21 1.21 -1.78
C SER A 14 -32.07 0.19 -1.71
N LEU A 15 -30.81 0.63 -1.74
CA LEU A 15 -29.66 -0.25 -1.60
C LEU A 15 -29.53 -0.79 -0.17
N ASN A 16 -28.90 -1.96 -0.05
CA ASN A 16 -28.49 -2.48 1.25
C ASN A 16 -27.32 -1.67 1.83
N ASP A 17 -27.04 -1.85 3.12
CA ASP A 17 -26.02 -1.07 3.83
C ASP A 17 -24.60 -1.30 3.30
N LEU A 18 -24.30 -2.52 2.83
CA LEU A 18 -23.00 -2.86 2.25
C LEU A 18 -22.74 -2.05 0.98
N ASP A 19 -23.70 -2.01 0.06
CA ASP A 19 -23.59 -1.28 -1.20
C ASP A 19 -23.54 0.24 -0.96
N LYS A 20 -24.35 0.76 -0.02
CA LYS A 20 -24.30 2.17 0.37
C LYS A 20 -22.93 2.53 0.92
N SER A 21 -22.37 1.70 1.81
CA SER A 21 -21.06 1.90 2.40
C SER A 21 -19.96 1.93 1.33
N MET A 22 -19.97 0.96 0.41
CA MET A 22 -19.00 0.90 -0.69
C MET A 22 -19.11 2.13 -1.61
N ILE A 23 -20.32 2.50 -2.05
CA ILE A 23 -20.52 3.66 -2.94
C ILE A 23 -20.09 4.96 -2.25
N ASN A 24 -20.35 5.10 -0.95
CA ASN A 24 -19.91 6.26 -0.19
C ASN A 24 -18.38 6.35 -0.10
N GLN A 25 -17.71 5.23 0.19
CA GLN A 25 -16.24 5.18 0.21
C GLN A 25 -15.65 5.51 -1.16
N LEU A 26 -16.22 4.99 -2.24
CA LEU A 26 -15.77 5.31 -3.59
C LEU A 26 -15.97 6.80 -3.92
N SER A 27 -17.10 7.38 -3.49
CA SER A 27 -17.38 8.81 -3.71
C SER A 27 -16.40 9.69 -2.92
N GLU A 28 -16.08 9.33 -1.68
CA GLU A 28 -15.05 9.99 -0.86
C GLU A 28 -13.66 9.91 -1.53
N VAL A 29 -13.31 8.76 -2.13
CA VAL A 29 -12.06 8.59 -2.88
C VAL A 29 -12.01 9.58 -4.05
N TYR A 30 -13.04 9.61 -4.91
CA TYR A 30 -13.08 10.55 -6.04
C TYR A 30 -12.96 12.01 -5.59
N GLU A 31 -13.79 12.42 -4.62
CA GLU A 31 -13.81 13.79 -4.12
C GLU A 31 -12.46 14.20 -3.50
N THR A 32 -11.82 13.29 -2.77
CA THR A 32 -10.53 13.57 -2.14
C THR A 32 -9.42 13.72 -3.17
N TYR A 33 -9.39 12.86 -4.20
CA TYR A 33 -8.39 12.95 -5.27
C TYR A 33 -8.54 14.20 -6.13
N ASP A 34 -9.78 14.57 -6.47
CA ASP A 34 -10.04 15.77 -7.27
C ASP A 34 -9.56 17.05 -6.58
N ASN A 35 -9.79 17.13 -5.27
CA ASN A 35 -9.49 18.32 -4.51
C ASN A 35 -8.05 18.35 -3.97
N ASN A 36 -7.40 17.19 -3.81
CA ASN A 36 -6.11 17.07 -3.09
C ASN A 36 -5.06 16.22 -3.84
N SER A 37 -5.16 16.05 -5.16
CA SER A 37 -4.23 15.21 -5.95
C SER A 37 -2.74 15.41 -5.64
N ARG A 38 -2.32 16.68 -5.46
CA ARG A 38 -0.94 17.05 -5.10
C ARG A 38 -0.52 16.50 -3.73
N ASP A 39 -1.41 16.52 -2.76
CA ASP A 39 -1.12 16.07 -1.40
C ASP A 39 -1.13 14.54 -1.29
N ILE A 40 -1.85 13.86 -2.19
CA ILE A 40 -1.81 12.39 -2.30
C ILE A 40 -0.52 11.93 -2.96
N TRP A 41 -0.21 12.47 -4.14
CA TRP A 41 1.01 12.13 -4.88
C TRP A 41 1.60 13.36 -5.56
N MET A 42 1.01 13.80 -6.67
CA MET A 42 1.46 14.91 -7.50
C MET A 42 0.27 15.60 -8.16
N GLU A 43 0.43 16.87 -8.53
CA GLU A 43 -0.60 17.63 -9.23
C GLU A 43 -1.03 16.90 -10.51
N GLY A 44 -2.34 16.72 -10.68
CA GLY A 44 -2.91 16.03 -11.84
C GLY A 44 -3.00 14.50 -11.71
N TYR A 45 -2.50 13.89 -10.63
CA TYR A 45 -2.81 12.50 -10.30
C TYR A 45 -4.27 12.39 -9.83
N ASN A 46 -5.18 12.01 -10.74
CA ASN A 46 -6.62 11.94 -10.49
C ASN A 46 -7.16 10.50 -10.57
N PHE A 47 -8.28 10.29 -9.90
CA PHE A 47 -8.97 8.99 -9.85
C PHE A 47 -10.15 8.92 -10.84
N ASN A 48 -10.65 10.09 -11.29
CA ASN A 48 -11.95 10.29 -11.94
C ASN A 48 -12.22 9.60 -13.27
N ASN A 49 -11.22 9.03 -13.93
CA ASN A 49 -11.37 8.45 -15.26
C ASN A 49 -11.06 6.96 -15.31
N ILE A 50 -10.92 6.31 -14.16
CA ILE A 50 -10.62 4.90 -14.12
C ILE A 50 -11.94 4.12 -14.27
N PRO A 51 -12.06 3.23 -15.27
CA PRO A 51 -13.25 2.40 -15.42
C PRO A 51 -13.28 1.31 -14.35
N PHE A 52 -14.37 1.21 -13.60
CA PHE A 52 -14.52 0.23 -12.51
C PHE A 52 -15.74 -0.66 -12.65
N ILE A 53 -15.58 -1.91 -12.22
CA ILE A 53 -16.64 -2.89 -11.98
C ILE A 53 -16.52 -3.38 -10.54
N LEU A 54 -17.52 -3.05 -9.73
CA LEU A 54 -17.59 -3.38 -8.31
C LEU A 54 -18.63 -4.46 -8.12
N THR A 55 -18.23 -5.63 -7.64
CA THR A 55 -19.10 -6.80 -7.55
C THR A 55 -19.29 -7.24 -6.10
N PRO A 56 -20.49 -7.11 -5.52
CA PRO A 56 -20.76 -7.60 -4.18
C PRO A 56 -20.71 -9.13 -4.15
N VAL A 57 -20.00 -9.66 -3.17
CA VAL A 57 -19.88 -11.10 -2.92
C VAL A 57 -20.04 -11.40 -1.42
N SER A 58 -20.45 -12.63 -1.10
CA SER A 58 -20.69 -13.04 0.29
C SER A 58 -19.43 -13.32 1.09
N LYS A 59 -18.30 -13.60 0.42
CA LYS A 59 -17.01 -13.89 1.05
C LYS A 59 -15.86 -13.47 0.15
N ASP A 60 -14.66 -13.37 0.71
CA ASP A 60 -13.45 -13.07 -0.06
C ASP A 60 -13.27 -14.03 -1.25
N ARG A 61 -12.88 -13.46 -2.40
CA ARG A 61 -12.73 -14.16 -3.69
C ARG A 61 -13.98 -14.95 -4.15
N GLY A 62 -15.15 -14.66 -3.59
CA GLY A 62 -16.41 -15.28 -3.97
C GLY A 62 -16.75 -15.09 -5.45
N THR A 63 -17.48 -16.03 -6.04
CA THR A 63 -17.87 -15.96 -7.46
C THR A 63 -19.36 -15.75 -7.66
N LEU A 64 -20.20 -16.14 -6.70
CA LEU A 64 -21.64 -15.97 -6.77
C LEU A 64 -22.02 -14.52 -6.49
N HIS A 65 -22.66 -13.88 -7.47
CA HIS A 65 -23.17 -12.51 -7.41
C HIS A 65 -24.39 -12.37 -8.34
N ALA A 66 -25.24 -11.38 -8.08
CA ALA A 66 -26.46 -11.12 -8.86
C ALA A 66 -26.39 -9.83 -9.71
N TYR A 67 -25.41 -8.97 -9.43
CA TYR A 67 -25.20 -7.72 -10.14
C TYR A 67 -23.79 -7.21 -9.85
N SER A 68 -23.39 -6.18 -10.59
CA SER A 68 -22.21 -5.36 -10.33
C SER A 68 -22.59 -3.89 -10.50
N TYR A 69 -21.86 -3.00 -9.84
CA TYR A 69 -21.88 -1.56 -10.10
C TYR A 69 -20.75 -1.22 -11.07
N VAL A 70 -21.03 -0.29 -11.98
CA VAL A 70 -20.15 0.06 -13.08
C VAL A 70 -19.99 1.56 -13.14
N VAL A 71 -18.74 2.03 -13.27
CA VAL A 71 -18.39 3.44 -13.42
C VAL A 71 -17.49 3.59 -14.64
N GLY A 72 -17.87 4.46 -15.58
CA GLY A 72 -17.02 4.83 -16.73
C GLY A 72 -16.71 3.69 -17.71
N VAL A 73 -17.58 2.69 -17.86
CA VAL A 73 -17.40 1.58 -18.84
C VAL A 73 -18.46 1.68 -19.94
N ASP A 74 -18.13 2.37 -21.03
CA ASP A 74 -19.01 2.75 -22.15
C ASP A 74 -19.93 1.61 -22.63
N LYS A 75 -19.36 0.41 -22.79
CA LYS A 75 -20.11 -0.79 -23.26
C LYS A 75 -21.24 -1.21 -22.32
N LEU A 76 -21.16 -0.83 -21.06
CA LEU A 76 -22.08 -1.22 -20.01
C LEU A 76 -23.04 -0.09 -19.63
N GLU A 77 -22.70 1.19 -19.80
CA GLU A 77 -23.56 2.32 -19.44
C GLU A 77 -24.93 2.25 -20.13
N ASN A 78 -24.94 2.03 -21.45
CA ASN A 78 -26.17 1.98 -22.26
C ASN A 78 -26.65 0.56 -22.61
N SER A 79 -26.21 -0.43 -21.85
CA SER A 79 -26.54 -1.83 -22.10
C SER A 79 -27.99 -2.17 -21.76
N ILE A 80 -28.59 -3.15 -22.46
CA ILE A 80 -29.89 -3.71 -22.05
C ILE A 80 -29.85 -4.37 -20.67
N PHE A 81 -28.65 -4.66 -20.15
CA PHE A 81 -28.41 -5.24 -18.84
C PHE A 81 -28.14 -4.21 -17.75
N SER A 82 -28.02 -2.92 -18.10
CA SER A 82 -27.71 -1.83 -17.17
C SER A 82 -28.93 -1.01 -16.79
N LYS A 83 -28.81 -0.35 -15.65
CA LYS A 83 -29.71 0.70 -15.18
C LYS A 83 -28.87 1.76 -14.49
N GLU A 84 -28.92 2.98 -15.00
CA GLU A 84 -28.32 4.14 -14.34
C GLU A 84 -28.98 4.36 -12.97
N MET A 85 -28.16 4.71 -11.99
CA MET A 85 -28.57 5.09 -10.64
C MET A 85 -28.54 6.61 -10.52
N ASN A 86 -29.48 7.20 -9.77
CA ASN A 86 -29.55 8.65 -9.51
C ASN A 86 -28.44 9.11 -8.52
N LEU A 87 -27.19 8.89 -8.87
CA LEU A 87 -25.95 9.21 -8.17
C LEU A 87 -24.97 9.76 -9.25
N PRO A 88 -23.69 10.10 -8.97
CA PRO A 88 -22.70 10.19 -10.06
C PRO A 88 -22.81 8.95 -10.95
N SER A 89 -22.44 9.04 -12.24
CA SER A 89 -22.72 8.05 -13.30
C SER A 89 -22.32 6.60 -12.97
N ILE A 90 -23.12 5.95 -12.14
CA ILE A 90 -22.96 4.58 -11.65
C ILE A 90 -24.12 3.78 -12.25
N TYR A 91 -23.78 2.69 -12.91
CA TYR A 91 -24.73 1.79 -13.54
C TYR A 91 -24.76 0.47 -12.80
N ARG A 92 -25.96 0.05 -12.38
CA ARG A 92 -26.16 -1.30 -11.86
C ARG A 92 -26.38 -2.25 -13.04
N VAL A 93 -25.53 -3.25 -13.17
CA VAL A 93 -25.51 -4.19 -14.29
C VAL A 93 -25.80 -5.60 -13.83
N SER A 94 -26.68 -6.30 -14.56
CA SER A 94 -27.03 -7.68 -14.27
C SER A 94 -25.86 -8.65 -14.50
N PHE A 95 -25.72 -9.65 -13.62
CA PHE A 95 -24.74 -10.75 -13.78
C PHE A 95 -24.85 -11.52 -15.11
N LEU A 96 -25.99 -11.42 -15.79
CA LEU A 96 -26.27 -12.02 -17.09
C LEU A 96 -25.61 -11.27 -18.25
N SER A 97 -25.02 -10.10 -18.01
CA SER A 97 -24.27 -9.35 -19.02
C SER A 97 -23.05 -10.16 -19.45
N PRO A 98 -22.91 -10.52 -20.74
CA PRO A 98 -21.75 -11.28 -21.21
C PRO A 98 -20.42 -10.56 -20.99
N SER A 99 -20.43 -9.22 -20.93
CA SER A 99 -19.22 -8.41 -20.68
C SER A 99 -18.72 -8.52 -19.23
N LEU A 100 -19.51 -9.07 -18.31
CA LEU A 100 -19.11 -9.31 -16.91
C LEU A 100 -18.53 -10.70 -16.65
N ILE A 101 -18.17 -11.47 -17.69
CA ILE A 101 -17.63 -12.83 -17.52
C ILE A 101 -16.42 -12.88 -16.58
N LYS A 102 -15.59 -11.84 -16.58
CA LYS A 102 -14.40 -11.70 -15.73
C LYS A 102 -14.74 -11.51 -14.24
N ALA A 103 -15.92 -11.00 -13.91
CA ALA A 103 -16.40 -10.91 -12.53
C ALA A 103 -16.62 -12.30 -11.89
N TRP A 104 -16.66 -13.38 -12.68
CA TRP A 104 -16.75 -14.75 -12.17
C TRP A 104 -15.41 -15.37 -11.77
N THR A 105 -14.28 -14.75 -12.11
CA THR A 105 -12.94 -15.22 -11.71
C THR A 105 -12.81 -15.24 -10.18
N PRO A 106 -12.31 -16.30 -9.54
CA PRO A 106 -12.17 -16.38 -8.07
C PRO A 106 -10.98 -15.56 -7.55
N ALA A 107 -10.95 -14.27 -7.91
CA ALA A 107 -9.96 -13.28 -7.48
C ALA A 107 -10.69 -12.10 -6.84
N LYS A 108 -10.09 -11.52 -5.79
CA LYS A 108 -10.58 -10.31 -5.13
C LYS A 108 -10.57 -9.12 -6.10
N PHE A 109 -9.52 -9.05 -6.90
CA PHE A 109 -9.23 -7.92 -7.76
C PHE A 109 -8.51 -8.39 -9.03
N ILE A 110 -8.86 -7.83 -10.18
CA ILE A 110 -8.17 -8.04 -11.46
C ILE A 110 -8.32 -6.81 -12.36
N PHE A 111 -7.38 -6.65 -13.29
CA PHE A 111 -7.55 -5.79 -14.45
C PHE A 111 -7.88 -6.62 -15.69
N SER A 112 -8.80 -6.14 -16.52
CA SER A 112 -9.13 -6.80 -17.79
C SER A 112 -9.82 -5.84 -18.75
N ASP A 113 -9.66 -6.08 -20.04
CA ASP A 113 -10.27 -5.22 -21.05
C ASP A 113 -11.74 -5.57 -21.32
N ILE A 114 -12.58 -4.54 -21.44
CA ILE A 114 -13.93 -4.63 -22.00
C ILE A 114 -13.97 -3.79 -23.27
N GLY A 115 -13.79 -4.44 -24.42
CA GLY A 115 -13.60 -3.71 -25.68
C GLY A 115 -12.22 -3.06 -25.73
N THR A 116 -12.19 -1.73 -25.84
CA THR A 116 -10.94 -0.95 -25.88
C THR A 116 -10.61 -0.31 -24.54
N GLN A 117 -11.49 -0.42 -23.54
CA GLN A 117 -11.26 0.12 -22.21
C GLN A 117 -10.59 -0.92 -21.34
N HIS A 118 -9.51 -0.49 -20.68
CA HIS A 118 -8.88 -1.22 -19.60
C HIS A 118 -9.70 -1.01 -18.32
N VAL A 119 -10.22 -2.08 -17.73
CA VAL A 119 -11.22 -1.99 -16.65
C VAL A 119 -10.73 -2.70 -15.40
N THR A 120 -10.92 -2.02 -14.28
CA THR A 120 -10.64 -2.51 -12.94
C THR A 120 -11.83 -3.27 -12.40
N PHE A 121 -11.65 -4.55 -12.03
CA PHE A 121 -12.68 -5.36 -11.39
C PHE A 121 -12.33 -5.57 -9.92
N PHE A 122 -13.22 -5.14 -9.03
CA PHE A 122 -13.06 -5.32 -7.58
C PHE A 122 -14.26 -6.07 -7.01
N LYS A 123 -14.00 -7.06 -6.16
CA LYS A 123 -15.02 -7.77 -5.39
C LYS A 123 -14.99 -7.32 -3.93
N TYR A 124 -16.12 -6.82 -3.45
CA TYR A 124 -16.25 -6.35 -2.09
C TYR A 124 -17.24 -7.20 -1.29
N ASN A 125 -16.97 -7.32 0.01
CA ASN A 125 -17.80 -8.00 0.99
C ASN A 125 -17.80 -7.18 2.30
N PRO A 126 -18.62 -7.54 3.31
CA PRO A 126 -18.74 -6.77 4.55
C PRO A 126 -17.43 -6.47 5.28
N LEU A 127 -16.44 -7.37 5.22
CA LEU A 127 -15.15 -7.15 5.86
C LEU A 127 -14.37 -6.01 5.19
N ASN A 128 -14.50 -5.85 3.87
CA ASN A 128 -13.75 -4.82 3.14
C ASN A 128 -14.23 -3.40 3.45
N THR A 129 -15.51 -3.23 3.76
CA THR A 129 -16.09 -1.91 4.01
C THR A 129 -15.85 -1.38 5.42
N THR A 130 -15.38 -2.21 6.35
CA THR A 130 -15.18 -1.83 7.75
C THR A 130 -13.77 -2.06 8.28
N ALA A 131 -12.88 -2.67 7.49
CA ALA A 131 -11.53 -2.98 7.94
C ALA A 131 -10.67 -1.72 8.06
N LEU A 132 -9.90 -1.63 9.15
CA LEU A 132 -8.85 -0.62 9.36
C LEU A 132 -7.49 -1.04 8.77
N ASN A 133 -7.30 -2.34 8.54
CA ASN A 133 -6.13 -2.85 7.82
C ASN A 133 -6.23 -2.47 6.34
N THR A 134 -5.16 -1.85 5.81
CA THR A 134 -5.13 -1.31 4.45
C THR A 134 -5.32 -2.37 3.37
N GLU A 135 -4.66 -3.53 3.49
CA GLU A 135 -4.78 -4.65 2.56
C GLU A 135 -6.22 -5.20 2.47
N LYS A 136 -7.02 -5.06 3.53
CA LYS A 136 -8.40 -5.52 3.58
C LYS A 136 -9.41 -4.46 3.22
N SER A 137 -9.15 -3.21 3.60
CA SER A 137 -10.03 -2.08 3.39
C SER A 137 -10.24 -1.86 1.89
N PHE A 138 -11.49 -1.62 1.49
CA PHE A 138 -11.84 -1.37 0.10
C PHE A 138 -11.08 -0.16 -0.45
N LYS A 139 -11.17 0.99 0.23
CA LYS A 139 -10.60 2.25 -0.28
C LYS A 139 -9.08 2.18 -0.40
N TYR A 140 -8.38 1.68 0.61
CA TYR A 140 -6.92 1.59 0.62
C TYR A 140 -6.40 0.63 -0.45
N PHE A 141 -6.84 -0.64 -0.40
CA PHE A 141 -6.45 -1.62 -1.40
C PHE A 141 -6.76 -1.19 -2.83
N LEU A 142 -7.92 -0.56 -3.06
CA LEU A 142 -8.27 -0.06 -4.39
C LEU A 142 -7.26 0.98 -4.87
N MET A 143 -6.91 1.96 -4.02
CA MET A 143 -5.94 3.00 -4.37
C MET A 143 -4.55 2.42 -4.65
N HIS A 144 -4.09 1.47 -3.82
CA HIS A 144 -2.81 0.78 -3.98
C HIS A 144 -2.68 0.14 -5.37
N GLU A 145 -3.64 -0.72 -5.72
CA GLU A 145 -3.63 -1.44 -6.99
C GLU A 145 -3.80 -0.50 -8.20
N VAL A 146 -4.67 0.51 -8.06
CA VAL A 146 -4.85 1.52 -9.10
C VAL A 146 -3.57 2.31 -9.35
N PHE A 147 -2.80 2.63 -8.32
CA PHE A 147 -1.54 3.35 -8.47
C PHE A 147 -0.52 2.53 -9.27
N HIS A 148 -0.41 1.24 -8.99
CA HIS A 148 0.42 0.35 -9.82
C HIS A 148 0.00 0.42 -11.29
N GLU A 149 -1.28 0.17 -11.59
CA GLU A 149 -1.74 0.01 -12.98
C GLU A 149 -1.78 1.32 -13.76
N TYR A 150 -2.24 2.42 -13.15
CA TYR A 150 -2.51 3.66 -13.87
C TYR A 150 -1.44 4.74 -13.68
N ARG A 151 -0.51 4.57 -12.73
CA ARG A 151 0.62 5.49 -12.55
C ARG A 151 1.95 4.82 -12.82
N GLN A 152 2.28 3.74 -12.11
CA GLN A 152 3.62 3.14 -12.22
C GLN A 152 3.84 2.45 -13.55
N VAL A 153 2.98 1.49 -13.93
CA VAL A 153 3.08 0.74 -15.18
C VAL A 153 3.24 1.63 -16.42
N PRO A 154 2.43 2.68 -16.64
CA PRO A 154 2.54 3.51 -17.85
C PRO A 154 3.70 4.51 -17.83
N LEU A 155 4.19 4.93 -16.67
CA LEU A 155 5.16 6.03 -16.57
C LEU A 155 6.58 5.57 -16.26
N TRP A 156 6.75 4.46 -15.54
CA TRP A 156 8.06 4.05 -15.02
C TRP A 156 8.72 3.08 -15.98
N LYS A 157 9.88 3.49 -16.50
CA LYS A 157 10.62 2.74 -17.53
C LYS A 157 11.08 1.37 -17.03
N ASN A 158 11.41 1.25 -15.76
CA ASN A 158 12.00 0.06 -15.16
C ASN A 158 11.04 -0.63 -14.17
N VAL A 159 9.73 -0.39 -14.25
CA VAL A 159 8.73 -1.02 -13.36
C VAL A 159 8.84 -2.55 -13.36
N ASN A 160 9.17 -3.15 -14.51
CA ASN A 160 9.32 -4.59 -14.67
C ASN A 160 10.60 -5.16 -14.02
N ASP A 161 11.57 -4.31 -13.68
CA ASP A 161 12.78 -4.70 -12.97
C ASP A 161 12.58 -4.66 -11.44
N LEU A 162 11.46 -4.09 -10.98
CA LEU A 162 11.08 -4.10 -9.57
C LEU A 162 10.42 -5.43 -9.20
N THR A 163 10.38 -5.73 -7.90
CA THR A 163 9.78 -6.97 -7.37
C THR A 163 8.88 -6.66 -6.18
N SER A 164 7.85 -7.48 -5.97
CA SER A 164 6.96 -7.38 -4.82
C SER A 164 7.45 -8.19 -3.61
N SER A 165 8.60 -8.87 -3.71
CA SER A 165 9.17 -9.64 -2.60
C SER A 165 10.67 -9.85 -2.80
N ILE A 166 11.39 -10.08 -1.71
CA ILE A 166 12.79 -10.49 -1.74
C ILE A 166 12.93 -12.00 -1.62
N PHE A 167 14.08 -12.50 -2.04
CA PHE A 167 14.46 -13.90 -1.84
C PHE A 167 15.67 -13.98 -0.90
N ILE A 168 15.50 -14.71 0.21
CA ILE A 168 16.55 -14.94 1.21
C ILE A 168 16.82 -16.45 1.30
N GLU A 169 18.00 -16.86 0.84
CA GLU A 169 18.44 -18.27 0.88
C GLU A 169 18.79 -18.74 2.29
N GLU A 170 19.44 -17.88 3.07
CA GLU A 170 19.90 -18.20 4.42
C GLU A 170 19.48 -17.10 5.40
N ARG A 171 18.70 -17.52 6.40
CA ARG A 171 18.21 -16.67 7.49
C ARG A 171 19.29 -16.55 8.56
N ASN A 172 19.86 -15.36 8.71
CA ASN A 172 21.01 -15.13 9.58
C ASN A 172 20.63 -14.24 10.77
N LYS A 173 21.06 -14.62 11.97
CA LYS A 173 20.73 -13.88 13.20
C LYS A 173 21.29 -12.45 13.19
N GLU A 174 22.53 -12.30 12.75
CA GLU A 174 23.17 -10.99 12.68
C GLU A 174 22.49 -10.10 11.62
N GLN A 175 22.02 -10.67 10.51
CA GLN A 175 21.23 -9.96 9.51
C GLN A 175 19.96 -9.37 10.14
N TYR A 176 19.21 -10.17 10.90
CA TYR A 176 18.00 -9.68 11.58
C TYR A 176 18.27 -8.71 12.72
N GLN A 177 19.37 -8.86 13.46
CA GLN A 177 19.78 -7.84 14.45
C GLN A 177 20.09 -6.50 13.79
N LEU A 178 20.75 -6.50 12.62
CA LEU A 178 21.00 -5.27 11.86
C LEU A 178 19.71 -4.67 11.32
N LEU A 179 18.76 -5.50 10.87
CA LEU A 179 17.44 -5.04 10.45
C LEU A 179 16.67 -4.38 11.62
N LEU A 180 16.71 -4.97 12.82
CA LEU A 180 16.10 -4.39 14.03
C LEU A 180 16.77 -3.08 14.44
N LEU A 181 18.08 -2.95 14.23
CA LEU A 181 18.80 -1.69 14.40
C LEU A 181 18.28 -0.61 13.44
N GLU A 182 18.13 -0.94 12.15
CA GLU A 182 17.56 -0.03 11.15
C GLU A 182 16.15 0.43 11.55
N PHE A 183 15.32 -0.49 12.02
CA PHE A 183 13.98 -0.20 12.51
C PHE A 183 13.94 0.71 13.74
N ALA A 184 14.82 0.49 14.71
CA ALA A 184 14.93 1.38 15.86
C ALA A 184 15.33 2.82 15.44
N ILE A 185 16.16 2.96 14.42
CA ILE A 185 16.54 4.26 13.86
C ILE A 185 15.34 4.90 13.13
N MET A 186 14.61 4.13 12.31
CA MET A 186 13.43 4.60 11.58
C MET A 186 12.28 5.02 12.50
N ASP A 187 12.00 4.24 13.55
CA ASP A 187 11.01 4.58 14.56
C ASP A 187 11.32 5.94 15.20
N LYS A 188 12.60 6.15 15.56
CA LYS A 188 13.05 7.44 16.07
C LYS A 188 12.89 8.55 15.02
N ALA A 189 13.26 8.31 13.77
CA ALA A 189 13.12 9.29 12.69
C ALA A 189 11.65 9.71 12.48
N ASN A 190 10.70 8.77 12.64
CA ASN A 190 9.27 9.04 12.50
C ASN A 190 8.72 9.98 13.59
N GLU A 191 9.30 9.98 14.78
CA GLU A 191 8.87 10.86 15.89
C GLU A 191 9.44 12.28 15.79
N ILE A 192 10.54 12.46 15.05
CA ILE A 192 11.23 13.74 14.95
C ILE A 192 10.58 14.65 13.89
N ASN A 193 10.42 15.92 14.28
CA ASN A 193 9.95 17.00 13.42
C ASN A 193 11.03 18.06 13.14
N ASN A 194 12.12 18.09 13.92
CA ASN A 194 13.24 18.98 13.66
C ASN A 194 14.07 18.45 12.48
N ARG A 195 14.21 19.24 11.43
CA ARG A 195 14.89 18.81 10.19
C ARG A 195 16.36 18.49 10.37
N ASP A 196 17.09 19.27 11.17
CA ASP A 196 18.53 19.04 11.38
C ASP A 196 18.76 17.76 12.20
N GLU A 197 17.93 17.53 13.22
CA GLU A 197 17.95 16.29 14.00
C GLU A 197 17.56 15.09 13.12
N LEU A 198 16.54 15.24 12.26
CA LEU A 198 16.10 14.22 11.33
C LEU A 198 17.22 13.82 10.36
N ILE A 199 17.96 14.79 9.81
CA ILE A 199 19.12 14.52 8.95
C ILE A 199 20.18 13.69 9.69
N ASN A 200 20.46 14.01 10.96
CA ASN A 200 21.45 13.26 11.74
C ASN A 200 20.99 11.81 11.99
N ILE A 201 19.71 11.60 12.32
CA ILE A 201 19.15 10.25 12.54
C ILE A 201 19.15 9.46 11.23
N LEU A 202 18.77 10.08 10.11
CA LEU A 202 18.79 9.41 8.80
C LEU A 202 20.22 9.16 8.30
N SER A 203 21.21 9.95 8.72
CA SER A 203 22.62 9.62 8.50
C SER A 203 23.03 8.34 9.22
N ASP A 204 22.52 8.10 10.43
CA ASP A 204 22.72 6.82 11.13
C ASP A 204 22.05 5.67 10.36
N PHE A 205 20.81 5.86 9.90
CA PHE A 205 20.06 4.87 9.14
C PHE A 205 20.79 4.47 7.86
N VAL A 206 21.21 5.45 7.06
CA VAL A 206 21.95 5.22 5.81
C VAL A 206 23.26 4.47 6.10
N THR A 207 23.96 4.82 7.18
CA THR A 207 25.22 4.15 7.56
C THR A 207 24.99 2.70 7.99
N ALA A 208 23.97 2.45 8.82
CA ALA A 208 23.58 1.11 9.26
C ALA A 208 23.16 0.24 8.06
N ARG A 209 22.35 0.77 7.15
CA ARG A 209 21.85 0.06 5.98
C ARG A 209 22.92 -0.22 4.94
N GLU A 210 23.83 0.73 4.66
CA GLU A 210 24.98 0.44 3.79
C GLU A 210 25.92 -0.60 4.42
N TYR A 211 26.12 -0.59 5.75
CA TYR A 211 26.87 -1.63 6.45
C TYR A 211 26.19 -3.00 6.31
N HIS A 212 24.87 -3.05 6.52
CA HIS A 212 24.05 -4.25 6.37
C HIS A 212 24.13 -4.81 4.95
N TYR A 213 23.96 -3.98 3.92
CA TYR A 213 24.12 -4.36 2.51
C TYR A 213 25.52 -4.81 2.15
N ASN A 214 26.55 -4.18 2.72
CA ASN A 214 27.93 -4.58 2.47
C ASN A 214 28.20 -5.99 2.99
N LYS A 215 27.61 -6.34 4.14
CA LYS A 215 27.73 -7.65 4.76
C LYS A 215 26.81 -8.72 4.16
N PHE A 216 25.58 -8.36 3.81
CA PHE A 216 24.54 -9.25 3.29
C PHE A 216 24.01 -8.70 1.95
N GLN A 217 24.78 -8.91 0.88
CA GLN A 217 24.52 -8.31 -0.44
C GLN A 217 23.14 -8.64 -1.01
N TYR A 218 22.58 -9.81 -0.69
CA TYR A 218 21.25 -10.22 -1.15
C TYR A 218 20.13 -9.32 -0.61
N MET A 219 20.34 -8.63 0.51
CA MET A 219 19.37 -7.71 1.11
C MET A 219 19.14 -6.47 0.26
N LYS A 220 20.04 -6.13 -0.67
CA LYS A 220 19.85 -5.00 -1.61
C LYS A 220 18.59 -5.12 -2.48
N GLN A 221 18.00 -6.31 -2.57
CA GLN A 221 16.71 -6.55 -3.22
C GLN A 221 15.56 -5.79 -2.54
N GLU A 222 15.66 -5.50 -1.23
CA GLU A 222 14.59 -4.81 -0.48
C GLU A 222 14.26 -3.46 -1.09
N LYS A 223 15.26 -2.74 -1.60
CA LYS A 223 15.10 -1.46 -2.31
C LYS A 223 14.11 -1.52 -3.46
N LEU A 224 14.03 -2.67 -4.13
CA LEU A 224 13.11 -2.88 -5.25
C LEU A 224 11.66 -3.03 -4.76
N VAL A 225 11.46 -3.70 -3.62
CA VAL A 225 10.15 -3.86 -2.97
C VAL A 225 9.70 -2.56 -2.33
N GLU A 226 10.58 -1.91 -1.56
CA GLU A 226 10.37 -0.60 -0.95
C GLU A 226 9.97 0.44 -2.01
N THR A 227 10.61 0.38 -3.18
CA THR A 227 10.23 1.18 -4.34
C THR A 227 8.86 0.74 -4.86
N LEU A 228 8.68 -0.47 -5.39
CA LEU A 228 7.41 -0.83 -6.04
C LEU A 228 6.19 -0.61 -5.14
N GLU A 229 6.25 -1.18 -3.94
CA GLU A 229 5.10 -1.37 -3.07
C GLU A 229 5.01 -0.30 -1.98
N GLY A 230 6.16 0.25 -1.56
CA GLY A 230 6.19 1.31 -0.56
C GLY A 230 5.54 2.61 -1.04
N TYR A 231 5.58 2.93 -2.34
CA TYR A 231 4.87 4.11 -2.83
C TYR A 231 3.35 3.92 -2.90
N ALA A 232 2.93 2.72 -3.27
CA ALA A 232 1.52 2.37 -3.26
C ALA A 232 0.99 2.39 -1.81
N GLN A 233 1.78 1.94 -0.83
CA GLN A 233 1.47 2.08 0.59
C GLN A 233 1.54 3.55 1.08
N TYR A 234 2.43 4.37 0.53
CA TYR A 234 2.56 5.79 0.87
C TYR A 234 1.31 6.61 0.49
N ILE A 235 0.73 6.37 -0.69
CA ILE A 235 -0.48 7.08 -1.11
C ILE A 235 -1.68 6.77 -0.19
N GLU A 236 -1.72 5.56 0.39
CA GLU A 236 -2.75 5.19 1.36
C GLU A 236 -2.62 6.03 2.64
N TYR A 237 -1.41 6.27 3.13
CA TYR A 237 -1.20 7.12 4.30
C TYR A 237 -1.54 8.59 4.05
N ASN A 238 -1.17 9.12 2.89
CA ASN A 238 -1.53 10.48 2.54
C ASN A 238 -3.05 10.64 2.43
N TYR A 239 -3.73 9.69 1.77
CA TYR A 239 -5.18 9.67 1.71
C TYR A 239 -5.79 9.61 3.13
N SER A 240 -5.33 8.68 3.97
CA SER A 240 -5.82 8.53 5.34
C SER A 240 -5.71 9.83 6.13
N ASN A 241 -4.57 10.52 6.03
CA ASN A 241 -4.35 11.80 6.70
C ASN A 241 -5.30 12.90 6.20
N LEU A 242 -5.59 12.96 4.89
CA LEU A 242 -6.49 13.94 4.31
C LEU A 242 -7.95 13.74 4.75
N VAL A 243 -8.40 12.49 4.88
CA VAL A 243 -9.78 12.17 5.29
C VAL A 243 -9.94 12.04 6.82
N GLY A 244 -8.85 12.16 7.58
CA GLY A 244 -8.86 12.06 9.04
C GLY A 244 -9.06 10.64 9.58
N ASP A 245 -8.66 9.64 8.80
CA ASP A 245 -8.68 8.23 9.20
C ASP A 245 -7.56 7.90 10.20
N LEU A 246 -7.64 6.70 10.80
CA LEU A 246 -6.69 6.24 11.82
C LEU A 246 -5.42 5.59 11.24
N VAL A 247 -5.39 5.32 9.93
CA VAL A 247 -4.28 4.62 9.29
C VAL A 247 -3.08 5.54 9.17
N LYS A 248 -1.97 5.19 9.84
CA LYS A 248 -0.74 5.97 9.93
C LYS A 248 0.51 5.07 9.88
N PRO A 249 1.65 5.61 9.42
CA PRO A 249 2.93 4.91 9.50
C PRO A 249 3.47 4.89 10.95
N PRO A 250 4.32 3.91 11.32
CA PRO A 250 4.85 2.84 10.46
C PRO A 250 3.85 1.71 10.23
N PHE A 251 3.11 1.31 11.26
CA PHE A 251 2.00 0.36 11.17
C PHE A 251 0.78 0.89 11.91
N THR A 252 -0.41 0.48 11.48
CA THR A 252 -1.64 0.64 12.25
C THR A 252 -2.29 -0.72 12.50
N VAL A 253 -2.42 -1.09 13.77
CA VAL A 253 -3.07 -2.33 14.20
C VAL A 253 -4.23 -1.96 15.10
N ASP A 254 -5.45 -2.34 14.70
CA ASP A 254 -6.69 -2.04 15.44
C ASP A 254 -6.86 -0.56 15.84
N GLY A 255 -6.31 0.36 15.02
CA GLY A 255 -6.38 1.81 15.23
C GLY A 255 -5.22 2.40 16.05
N GLU A 256 -4.32 1.57 16.56
CA GLU A 256 -3.12 1.99 17.28
C GLU A 256 -1.89 1.98 16.37
N VAL A 257 -1.03 2.99 16.51
CA VAL A 257 0.22 3.08 15.76
C VAL A 257 1.32 2.28 16.45
N VAL A 258 1.97 1.40 15.72
CA VAL A 258 3.03 0.51 16.23
C VAL A 258 4.33 0.80 15.48
N GLY A 259 5.45 0.91 16.22
CA GLY A 259 6.79 1.06 15.64
C GLY A 259 7.29 -0.25 15.01
N PHE A 260 8.22 -0.17 14.06
CA PHE A 260 8.81 -1.34 13.40
C PHE A 260 9.43 -2.31 14.39
N LYS A 261 10.18 -1.82 15.39
CA LYS A 261 10.80 -2.73 16.37
C LYS A 261 9.76 -3.47 17.20
N ASP A 262 8.63 -2.83 17.49
CA ASP A 262 7.60 -3.34 18.40
C ASP A 262 6.75 -4.45 17.74
N VAL A 263 6.77 -4.53 16.41
CA VAL A 263 6.15 -5.63 15.65
C VAL A 263 6.75 -6.99 16.00
N PHE A 264 8.02 -7.03 16.39
CA PHE A 264 8.73 -8.27 16.70
C PHE A 264 8.58 -8.71 18.16
N ALA A 265 7.83 -7.96 18.98
CA ALA A 265 7.34 -8.48 20.25
C ALA A 265 6.34 -9.61 19.97
N LYS A 266 6.44 -10.74 20.70
CA LYS A 266 5.68 -11.96 20.42
C LYS A 266 4.17 -11.75 20.23
N GLU A 267 3.53 -10.97 21.10
CA GLU A 267 2.10 -10.67 21.03
C GLU A 267 1.73 -9.88 19.77
N THR A 268 2.53 -8.88 19.42
CA THR A 268 2.34 -8.08 18.22
C THR A 268 2.56 -8.91 16.96
N LEU A 269 3.63 -9.71 16.94
CA LEU A 269 4.00 -10.55 15.82
C LEU A 269 2.88 -11.53 15.47
N GLU A 270 2.28 -12.16 16.49
CA GLU A 270 1.13 -13.06 16.33
C GLU A 270 -0.03 -12.40 15.57
N ASN A 271 -0.29 -11.10 15.77
CA ASN A 271 -1.34 -10.39 15.04
C ASN A 271 -1.01 -10.21 13.55
N PHE A 272 0.25 -9.99 13.21
CA PHE A 272 0.70 -9.83 11.82
C PHE A 272 0.83 -11.16 11.08
N VAL A 273 1.24 -12.24 11.78
CA VAL A 273 1.46 -13.56 11.18
C VAL A 273 0.23 -14.48 11.22
N LYS A 274 -0.87 -14.06 11.87
CA LYS A 274 -2.10 -14.88 11.92
C LYS A 274 -2.69 -15.16 10.54
N GLU A 275 -2.48 -14.26 9.60
CA GLU A 275 -3.07 -14.32 8.25
C GLU A 275 -2.04 -14.46 7.12
N ASN A 276 -0.77 -14.17 7.41
CA ASN A 276 0.37 -14.32 6.51
C ASN A 276 1.44 -15.13 7.24
N SER A 277 2.19 -16.02 6.59
CA SER A 277 3.31 -16.67 7.29
C SER A 277 4.36 -15.62 7.69
N LEU A 278 5.16 -15.88 8.73
CA LEU A 278 6.26 -14.99 9.09
C LEU A 278 7.20 -14.74 7.90
N ASN A 279 7.46 -15.77 7.09
CA ASN A 279 8.20 -15.63 5.83
C ASN A 279 7.56 -14.58 4.90
N GLN A 280 6.24 -14.65 4.68
CA GLN A 280 5.55 -13.69 3.82
C GLN A 280 5.63 -12.26 4.40
N PHE A 281 5.53 -12.10 5.72
CA PHE A 281 5.71 -10.78 6.33
C PHE A 281 7.15 -10.26 6.11
N MET A 282 8.16 -11.09 6.40
CA MET A 282 9.58 -10.72 6.35
C MET A 282 10.15 -10.57 4.94
N ASP A 283 9.55 -11.22 3.94
CA ASP A 283 10.05 -11.20 2.56
C ASP A 283 9.29 -10.22 1.67
N LYS A 284 8.16 -9.69 2.15
CA LYS A 284 7.26 -8.88 1.34
C LYS A 284 6.70 -7.71 2.14
N ASN A 285 5.72 -7.97 3.00
CA ASN A 285 4.86 -6.92 3.55
C ASN A 285 5.67 -5.87 4.33
N LEU A 286 6.69 -6.28 5.09
CA LEU A 286 7.54 -5.39 5.88
C LEU A 286 8.12 -4.23 5.05
N TYR A 287 8.57 -4.51 3.83
CA TYR A 287 9.22 -3.52 2.98
C TYR A 287 8.25 -2.50 2.37
N TYR A 288 6.95 -2.79 2.36
CA TYR A 288 5.91 -1.85 1.93
C TYR A 288 5.84 -0.71 2.94
N TYR A 289 5.86 -1.06 4.22
CA TYR A 289 5.87 -0.12 5.33
C TYR A 289 7.19 0.66 5.38
N VAL A 290 8.33 0.00 5.14
CA VAL A 290 9.64 0.68 5.11
C VAL A 290 9.69 1.73 4.00
N GLY A 291 9.41 1.34 2.75
CA GLY A 291 9.46 2.26 1.61
C GLY A 291 8.45 3.41 1.71
N SER A 292 7.27 3.16 2.29
CA SER A 292 6.31 4.24 2.54
C SER A 292 6.78 5.23 3.61
N LEU A 293 7.37 4.75 4.71
CA LEU A 293 7.95 5.64 5.71
C LEU A 293 9.12 6.43 5.13
N GLU A 294 9.95 5.83 4.28
CA GLU A 294 11.02 6.57 3.59
C GLU A 294 10.48 7.76 2.79
N GLY A 295 9.38 7.58 2.06
CA GLY A 295 8.67 8.67 1.37
C GLY A 295 8.17 9.76 2.33
N VAL A 296 7.55 9.38 3.45
CA VAL A 296 7.10 10.33 4.48
C VAL A 296 8.26 11.12 5.08
N LEU A 297 9.40 10.47 5.34
CA LEU A 297 10.58 11.11 5.92
C LEU A 297 11.22 12.10 4.93
N LEU A 298 11.21 11.78 3.64
CA LEU A 298 11.66 12.70 2.59
C LEU A 298 10.75 13.93 2.46
N ASP A 299 9.44 13.77 2.63
CA ASP A 299 8.51 14.90 2.68
C ASP A 299 8.77 15.81 3.90
N LYS A 300 9.05 15.22 5.08
CA LYS A 300 9.42 16.01 6.29
C LYS A 300 10.66 16.87 6.06
N LEU A 301 11.60 16.36 5.26
CA LEU A 301 12.81 17.06 4.85
C LEU A 301 12.61 18.06 3.70
N ASP A 302 11.38 18.17 3.16
CA ASP A 302 11.05 19.04 2.03
C ASP A 302 11.89 18.71 0.78
N ILE A 303 12.09 17.41 0.53
CA ILE A 303 12.83 16.91 -0.63
C ILE A 303 11.83 16.63 -1.75
N ASN A 304 12.09 17.14 -2.95
CA ASN A 304 11.31 16.77 -4.13
C ASN A 304 11.75 15.40 -4.69
N TRP A 305 11.34 14.33 -4.02
CA TRP A 305 11.76 12.95 -4.34
C TRP A 305 10.85 12.25 -5.35
N LYS A 306 9.57 12.62 -5.45
CA LYS A 306 8.58 11.97 -6.30
C LYS A 306 8.98 12.03 -7.78
N ASP A 307 9.47 13.18 -8.25
CA ASP A 307 10.00 13.34 -9.61
C ASP A 307 11.16 12.38 -9.89
N ARG A 308 12.06 12.16 -8.91
CA ARG A 308 13.21 11.25 -9.07
C ARG A 308 12.76 9.80 -9.20
N VAL A 309 11.77 9.41 -8.38
CA VAL A 309 11.15 8.08 -8.43
C VAL A 309 10.48 7.79 -9.77
N GLU A 310 9.69 8.72 -10.29
CA GLU A 310 9.07 8.53 -11.61
C GLU A 310 10.11 8.47 -12.74
N ASN A 311 11.31 8.99 -12.49
CA ASN A 311 12.48 8.87 -13.36
C ASN A 311 13.34 7.62 -13.09
N ASN A 312 12.81 6.63 -12.35
CA ASN A 312 13.38 5.30 -12.09
C ASN A 312 14.54 5.26 -11.08
N GLU A 313 14.59 6.22 -10.16
CA GLU A 313 15.45 6.11 -8.99
C GLU A 313 14.74 5.34 -7.86
N LEU A 314 15.48 4.54 -7.10
CA LEU A 314 14.94 3.80 -5.94
C LEU A 314 14.85 4.72 -4.73
N ILE A 315 13.81 4.56 -3.89
CA ILE A 315 13.55 5.48 -2.77
C ILE A 315 14.71 5.58 -1.79
N TYR A 316 15.27 4.43 -1.42
CA TYR A 316 16.42 4.38 -0.54
C TYR A 316 17.63 5.08 -1.16
N ASP A 317 17.88 4.90 -2.46
CA ASP A 317 19.02 5.53 -3.14
C ASP A 317 18.84 7.07 -3.19
N ILE A 318 17.61 7.55 -3.39
CA ILE A 318 17.28 8.98 -3.26
C ILE A 318 17.55 9.48 -1.84
N MET A 319 17.08 8.75 -0.82
CA MET A 319 17.31 9.12 0.58
C MET A 319 18.79 9.19 0.89
N LYS A 320 19.55 8.15 0.54
CA LYS A 320 21.00 8.11 0.73
C LYS A 320 21.69 9.32 0.12
N ASP A 321 21.40 9.61 -1.15
CA ASP A 321 22.00 10.76 -1.85
C ASP A 321 21.68 12.08 -1.16
N GLU A 322 20.42 12.29 -0.77
CA GLU A 322 19.98 13.55 -0.16
C GLU A 322 20.53 13.73 1.26
N ILE A 323 20.68 12.64 2.02
CA ILE A 323 21.30 12.66 3.34
C ILE A 323 22.81 12.92 3.23
N TYR A 324 23.53 12.25 2.32
CA TYR A 324 24.96 12.53 2.12
C TYR A 324 25.25 13.96 1.71
N LYS A 325 24.36 14.59 0.92
CA LYS A 325 24.48 16.02 0.59
C LYS A 325 24.30 16.94 1.80
N ARG A 326 23.49 16.55 2.79
CA ARG A 326 23.06 17.41 3.91
C ARG A 326 23.81 17.16 5.23
N ALA A 327 24.34 15.97 5.44
CA ALA A 327 24.99 15.59 6.70
C ALA A 327 26.35 16.28 6.95
N ASP A 328 26.89 17.04 5.98
CA ASP A 328 28.13 17.83 6.07
C ASP A 328 29.31 17.05 6.69
N GLY A 329 29.41 15.76 6.36
CA GLY A 329 30.48 14.87 6.81
C GLY A 329 30.39 14.38 8.27
N LYS A 330 29.32 14.69 9.01
CA LYS A 330 29.08 14.13 10.36
C LYS A 330 28.42 12.76 10.26
N ILE A 331 29.24 11.73 10.05
CA ILE A 331 28.79 10.35 9.95
C ILE A 331 29.34 9.58 11.15
N ASN A 332 28.45 9.06 11.99
CA ASN A 332 28.83 8.20 13.11
C ASN A 332 29.35 6.85 12.57
N SER A 333 30.26 6.20 13.29
CA SER A 333 30.68 4.84 12.93
C SER A 333 29.55 3.83 13.19
N ILE A 334 29.62 2.65 12.57
CA ILE A 334 28.63 1.59 12.83
C ILE A 334 28.65 1.16 14.30
N GLU A 335 29.80 1.16 14.96
CA GLU A 335 29.94 0.85 16.38
C GLU A 335 29.23 1.91 17.25
N GLU A 336 29.43 3.20 16.96
CA GLU A 336 28.74 4.28 17.67
C GLU A 336 27.22 4.20 17.50
N ILE A 337 26.75 3.85 16.30
CA ILE A 337 25.32 3.65 16.01
C ILE A 337 24.80 2.44 16.78
N LYS A 338 25.51 1.31 16.76
CA LYS A 338 25.12 0.10 17.51
C LYS A 338 24.96 0.38 19.00
N ASP A 339 25.90 1.09 19.60
CA ASP A 339 25.84 1.48 21.01
C ASP A 339 24.67 2.42 21.29
N LYS A 340 24.48 3.43 20.42
CA LYS A 340 23.43 4.46 20.57
C LYS A 340 22.01 3.89 20.52
N TYR A 341 21.76 2.90 19.67
CA TYR A 341 20.43 2.30 19.49
C TYR A 341 20.27 0.95 20.17
N GLY A 342 21.29 0.49 20.92
CA GLY A 342 21.21 -0.71 21.75
C GLY A 342 21.18 -2.02 20.95
N TYR A 343 22.00 -2.13 19.91
CA TYR A 343 22.10 -3.29 19.02
C TYR A 343 22.17 -4.64 19.76
N ASP A 344 22.94 -4.71 20.84
CA ASP A 344 23.11 -5.94 21.61
C ASP A 344 21.81 -6.42 22.29
N ASN A 345 20.82 -5.53 22.47
CA ASN A 345 19.53 -5.89 23.04
C ASN A 345 18.62 -6.60 22.02
N PHE A 346 18.91 -6.54 20.72
CA PHE A 346 18.08 -7.16 19.67
C PHE A 346 18.37 -8.65 19.46
N GLU A 347 19.22 -9.24 20.29
CA GLU A 347 19.63 -10.63 20.18
C GLU A 347 18.47 -11.62 20.34
N ASP A 348 17.56 -11.35 21.27
CA ASP A 348 16.45 -12.23 21.57
C ASP A 348 15.34 -12.09 20.52
N GLU A 349 15.02 -10.88 20.08
CA GLU A 349 14.05 -10.63 19.01
C GLU A 349 14.51 -11.24 17.68
N ALA A 350 15.78 -11.06 17.31
CA ALA A 350 16.34 -11.70 16.11
C ALA A 350 16.26 -13.24 16.18
N LYS A 351 16.43 -13.80 17.39
CA LYS A 351 16.27 -15.24 17.60
C LYS A 351 14.80 -15.67 17.49
N ILE A 352 13.86 -14.91 18.06
CA ILE A 352 12.43 -15.16 17.93
C ILE A 352 12.03 -15.19 16.45
N ILE A 353 12.51 -14.23 15.65
CA ILE A 353 12.24 -14.21 14.22
C ILE A 353 12.69 -15.54 13.60
N ILE A 354 13.96 -15.91 13.76
CA ILE A 354 14.53 -17.13 13.16
C ILE A 354 13.79 -18.39 13.62
N ASP A 355 13.53 -18.53 14.91
CA ASP A 355 12.91 -19.73 15.49
C ASP A 355 11.44 -19.91 15.04
N ASN A 356 10.81 -18.87 14.49
CA ASN A 356 9.42 -18.87 14.03
C ASN A 356 9.28 -18.74 12.49
N LEU A 357 10.38 -18.81 11.74
CA LEU A 357 10.32 -18.95 10.28
C LEU A 357 10.01 -20.41 9.92
N ASP A 358 8.97 -20.62 9.12
CA ASP A 358 8.52 -21.93 8.64
C ASP A 358 9.36 -22.49 7.49
#